data_AF-A0A699Z5E6-F1
#
_entry.id   AF-A0A699Z5E6-F1
#
_cell.length_a   1.000
_cell.length_b   1.000
_cell.length_c   1.000
_cell.angle_alpha   90.00
_cell.angle_beta   90.00
_cell.angle_gamma   90.00
#
_symmetry.space_group_name_H-M   'P 1'
#
loop_
_entity.id
_entity.type
_entity.pdbx_description
1 polymer ?
#
loop_
_entity_poly.entity_id
_entity_poly.type
_entity_poly.pdbx_seq_one_letter_code
_entity_poly.pdbx_strand_id
1 'polypeptide(L)'
;MRVARLERVWNLLLMPLTARLDMVLAYTARERANQFETALEAWERAAVAVVAREELLAGLTALQLGVEDGSIAHVSVTAVERQCVALAQVTAYVQRCREALVGSELTYEGLPYPGEAVVTQAHMLAFMEWLRDESPPSLRLTT
;
A
#
# COMPACT_ATOMS: atom_id res chain seq x y z
N MET A 1 -7.12 20.91 -16.30
CA MET A 1 -7.34 19.46 -16.06
C MET A 1 -6.11 18.74 -15.51
N ARG A 2 -4.88 19.06 -15.95
CA ARG A 2 -3.61 18.47 -15.44
C ARG A 2 -3.31 18.75 -13.96
N VAL A 3 -3.52 19.98 -13.50
CA VAL A 3 -3.26 20.39 -12.10
C VAL A 3 -4.12 19.60 -11.11
N ALA A 4 -5.42 19.45 -11.39
CA ALA A 4 -6.33 18.68 -10.55
C ALA A 4 -5.96 17.18 -10.41
N ARG A 5 -5.35 16.59 -11.46
CA ARG A 5 -4.84 15.20 -11.40
C ARG A 5 -3.63 15.10 -10.49
N LEU A 6 -2.71 16.04 -10.60
CA LEU A 6 -1.51 16.13 -9.77
C LEU A 6 -1.87 16.36 -8.29
N GLU A 7 -2.81 17.26 -8.02
CA GLU A 7 -3.35 17.49 -6.67
C GLU A 7 -3.95 16.23 -6.07
N ARG A 8 -4.68 15.43 -6.86
CA ARG A 8 -5.20 14.14 -6.40
C ARG A 8 -4.07 13.20 -6.01
N VAL A 9 -3.03 13.05 -6.85
CA VAL A 9 -1.86 12.23 -6.53
C VAL A 9 -1.22 12.69 -5.22
N TRP A 10 -0.97 13.99 -5.07
CA TRP A 10 -0.35 14.55 -3.87
C TRP A 10 -1.17 14.32 -2.61
N ASN A 11 -2.49 14.41 -2.72
CA ASN A 11 -3.38 14.19 -1.58
C ASN A 11 -3.47 12.71 -1.23
N LEU A 12 -3.51 11.80 -2.21
CA LEU A 12 -3.51 10.36 -1.96
C LEU A 12 -2.19 9.88 -1.33
N LEU A 13 -1.06 10.44 -1.77
CA LEU A 13 0.27 10.09 -1.25
C LEU A 13 0.67 10.89 0.00
N LEU A 14 -0.18 11.81 0.46
CA LEU A 14 0.10 12.70 1.59
C LEU A 14 1.45 13.42 1.43
N MET A 15 1.76 13.86 0.21
CA MET A 15 3.08 14.42 -0.12
C MET A 15 3.29 15.77 0.58
N PRO A 16 4.47 16.00 1.21
CA PRO A 16 4.81 17.29 1.79
C PRO A 16 4.99 18.36 0.71
N LEU A 17 4.79 19.63 1.07
CA LEU A 17 4.83 20.75 0.12
C LEU A 17 6.15 20.81 -0.67
N THR A 18 7.27 20.52 -0.03
CA THR A 18 8.60 20.49 -0.65
C THR A 18 8.66 19.50 -1.82
N ALA A 19 8.20 18.26 -1.60
CA ALA A 19 8.16 17.23 -2.64
C ALA A 19 7.18 17.57 -3.78
N ARG A 20 6.08 18.28 -3.49
CA ARG A 20 5.16 18.78 -4.53
C ARG A 20 5.85 19.78 -5.45
N LEU A 21 6.63 20.71 -4.88
CA LEU A 21 7.38 21.71 -5.65
C LEU A 21 8.44 21.05 -6.54
N ASP A 22 9.21 20.10 -6.00
CA ASP A 22 10.21 19.36 -6.77
C ASP A 22 9.59 18.62 -7.95
N MET A 23 8.42 18.03 -7.76
CA MET A 23 7.67 17.37 -8.82
C MET A 23 7.23 18.35 -9.91
N VAL A 24 6.71 19.53 -9.54
CA VAL A 24 6.35 20.57 -10.52
C VAL A 24 7.59 21.03 -11.30
N LEU A 25 8.71 21.27 -10.62
CA LEU A 25 9.96 21.67 -11.26
C LEU A 25 10.47 20.60 -12.24
N ALA A 26 10.39 19.32 -11.85
CA ALA A 26 10.81 18.20 -12.69
C ALA A 26 10.04 18.10 -14.01
N TYR A 27 8.76 18.49 -14.02
CA TYR A 27 7.90 18.36 -15.21
C TYR A 27 7.65 19.66 -15.97
N THR A 28 8.01 20.81 -15.41
CA THR A 28 8.01 22.10 -16.10
C THR A 28 9.30 22.36 -16.90
N ALA A 29 10.36 21.58 -16.67
CA ALA A 29 11.55 21.58 -17.50
C ALA A 29 11.21 21.18 -18.95
N ARG A 30 11.68 21.97 -19.91
CA ARG A 30 11.28 21.92 -21.34
C ARG A 30 11.56 20.56 -21.98
N GLU A 31 12.54 19.82 -21.46
CA GLU A 31 12.94 18.49 -21.94
C GLU A 31 11.98 17.37 -21.50
N ARG A 32 11.23 17.56 -20.40
CA ARG A 32 10.34 16.53 -19.82
C ARG A 32 8.85 16.83 -19.99
N ALA A 33 8.50 17.98 -20.55
CA ALA A 33 7.11 18.36 -20.83
C ALA A 33 6.38 17.31 -21.70
N ASN A 34 7.07 16.69 -22.65
CA ASN A 34 6.51 15.64 -23.51
C ASN A 34 6.30 14.29 -22.78
N GLN A 35 6.97 14.08 -21.65
CA GLN A 35 6.87 12.87 -20.84
C GLN A 35 5.88 13.03 -19.67
N PHE A 36 5.36 14.25 -19.46
CA PHE A 36 4.54 14.57 -18.30
C PHE A 36 3.29 13.70 -18.18
N GLU A 37 2.56 13.46 -19.27
CA GLU A 37 1.33 12.64 -19.22
C GLU A 37 1.64 11.20 -18.82
N THR A 38 2.64 10.58 -19.44
CA THR A 38 3.05 9.21 -19.12
C THR A 38 3.58 9.09 -17.69
N ALA A 39 4.35 10.09 -17.24
CA ALA A 39 4.83 10.14 -15.87
C ALA A 39 3.67 10.32 -14.88
N LEU A 40 2.72 11.20 -15.17
CA LEU A 40 1.53 11.42 -14.35
C LEU A 40 0.68 10.15 -14.24
N GLU A 41 0.50 9.41 -15.33
CA GLU A 41 -0.18 8.10 -15.32
C GLU A 41 0.55 7.05 -14.47
N ALA A 42 1.89 7.06 -14.47
CA ALA A 42 2.67 6.20 -13.59
C ALA A 42 2.48 6.57 -12.11
N TRP A 43 2.47 7.87 -11.81
CA TRP A 43 2.19 8.39 -10.47
C TRP A 43 0.77 8.11 -9.99
N GLU A 44 -0.24 8.24 -10.85
CA GLU A 44 -1.63 7.91 -10.52
C GLU A 44 -1.78 6.42 -10.18
N ARG A 45 -1.15 5.54 -10.97
CA ARG A 45 -1.14 4.09 -10.68
C ARG A 45 -0.43 3.79 -9.36
N ALA A 46 0.71 4.44 -9.11
CA ALA A 46 1.43 4.28 -7.85
C ALA A 46 0.58 4.73 -6.66
N ALA A 47 -0.05 5.91 -6.74
CA ALA A 47 -0.89 6.44 -5.68
C ALA A 47 -2.07 5.51 -5.33
N VAL A 48 -2.77 4.99 -6.34
CA VAL A 48 -3.86 4.02 -6.13
C VAL A 48 -3.34 2.72 -5.50
N ALA A 49 -2.19 2.22 -5.95
CA ALA A 49 -1.60 1.00 -5.41
C ALA A 49 -1.16 1.16 -3.93
N VAL A 50 -0.58 2.31 -3.58
CA VAL A 50 -0.19 2.65 -2.21
C VAL A 50 -1.42 2.70 -1.31
N VAL A 51 -2.46 3.45 -1.70
CA VAL A 51 -3.69 3.55 -0.89
C VAL A 51 -4.35 2.18 -0.69
N ALA A 52 -4.46 1.38 -1.76
CA ALA A 52 -5.01 0.02 -1.65
C ALA A 52 -4.18 -0.87 -0.71
N ARG A 53 -2.86 -0.70 -0.67
CA ARG A 53 -1.98 -1.42 0.24
C ARG A 53 -2.22 -1.00 1.69
N GLU A 54 -2.31 0.30 1.95
CA GLU A 54 -2.54 0.82 3.29
C GLU A 54 -3.93 0.45 3.83
N GLU A 55 -4.96 0.43 2.99
CA GLU A 55 -6.29 -0.06 3.37
C GLU A 55 -6.26 -1.54 3.79
N LEU A 56 -5.55 -2.39 3.03
CA LEU A 56 -5.40 -3.80 3.38
C LEU A 56 -4.60 -3.99 4.67
N LEU A 57 -3.54 -3.22 4.87
CA LEU A 57 -2.76 -3.26 6.12
C LEU A 57 -3.59 -2.81 7.32
N ALA A 58 -4.28 -1.67 7.21
CA ALA A 58 -5.16 -1.18 8.25
C ALA A 58 -6.24 -2.20 8.61
N GLY A 59 -6.80 -2.89 7.61
CA GLY A 59 -7.77 -3.98 7.84
C GLY A 59 -7.18 -5.16 8.62
N LEU A 60 -5.97 -5.61 8.27
CA LEU A 60 -5.29 -6.70 8.99
C LEU A 60 -4.88 -6.28 10.42
N THR A 61 -4.41 -5.04 10.59
CA THR A 61 -4.10 -4.50 11.93
C THR A 61 -5.34 -4.38 12.80
N ALA A 62 -6.46 -3.89 12.25
CA ALA A 62 -7.73 -3.81 12.98
C ALA A 62 -8.24 -5.20 13.37
N LEU A 63 -8.08 -6.20 12.49
CA LEU A 63 -8.39 -7.59 12.78
C LEU A 63 -7.53 -8.12 13.93
N GLN A 64 -6.21 -7.89 13.88
CA GLN A 64 -5.28 -8.32 14.93
C GLN A 64 -5.67 -7.73 16.29
N LEU A 65 -5.82 -6.40 16.36
CA LEU A 65 -6.19 -5.70 17.58
C LEU A 65 -7.54 -6.19 18.13
N GLY A 66 -8.50 -6.41 17.25
CA GLY A 66 -9.83 -6.89 17.65
C GLY A 66 -9.83 -8.33 18.17
N VAL A 67 -8.88 -9.17 17.73
CA VAL A 67 -8.68 -10.50 18.31
C VAL A 67 -7.97 -10.39 19.66
N GLU A 68 -6.93 -9.57 19.76
CA GLU A 68 -6.15 -9.36 20.99
C GLU A 68 -6.99 -8.77 22.14
N ASP A 69 -7.91 -7.84 21.85
CA ASP A 69 -8.80 -7.22 22.83
C ASP A 69 -10.12 -7.99 23.08
N GLY A 70 -10.33 -9.07 22.33
CA GLY A 70 -11.52 -9.93 22.42
C GLY A 70 -12.80 -9.33 21.83
N SER A 71 -12.74 -8.19 21.14
CA SER A 71 -13.89 -7.59 20.44
C SER A 71 -14.33 -8.40 19.21
N ILE A 72 -13.42 -9.20 18.64
CA ILE A 72 -13.69 -10.13 17.54
C ILE A 72 -13.66 -11.57 18.09
N ALA A 73 -14.85 -12.14 18.29
CA ALA A 73 -14.97 -13.52 18.80
C ALA A 73 -14.67 -14.60 17.74
N HIS A 74 -14.83 -14.28 16.45
CA HIS A 74 -14.66 -15.23 15.36
C HIS A 74 -14.03 -14.57 14.13
N VAL A 75 -13.02 -15.23 13.57
CA VAL A 75 -12.33 -14.83 12.35
C VAL A 75 -12.46 -15.93 11.31
N SER A 76 -12.85 -15.56 10.09
CA SER A 76 -12.84 -16.50 8.96
C SER A 76 -11.43 -16.62 8.39
N VAL A 77 -10.82 -17.79 8.54
CA VAL A 77 -9.49 -18.09 7.96
C VAL A 77 -9.45 -17.77 6.46
N THR A 78 -10.47 -18.17 5.70
CA THR A 78 -10.58 -17.87 4.26
C THR A 78 -10.70 -16.36 3.96
N ALA A 79 -11.29 -15.57 4.85
CA ALA A 79 -11.31 -14.11 4.69
C ALA A 79 -9.92 -13.51 4.90
N VAL A 80 -9.19 -13.96 5.91
CA VAL A 80 -7.82 -13.53 6.19
C VAL A 80 -6.87 -13.94 5.08
N GLU A 81 -6.95 -15.19 4.60
CA GLU A 81 -6.16 -15.67 3.46
C GLU A 81 -6.35 -14.80 2.23
N ARG A 82 -7.59 -14.43 1.91
CA ARG A 82 -7.89 -13.53 0.79
C ARG A 82 -7.26 -12.15 0.99
N GLN A 83 -7.28 -11.60 2.20
CA GLN A 83 -6.63 -10.32 2.50
C GLN A 83 -5.10 -10.42 2.39
N CYS A 84 -4.47 -11.49 2.90
CA CYS A 84 -3.04 -11.71 2.76
C CYS A 84 -2.62 -11.87 1.28
N VAL A 85 -3.38 -12.64 0.50
CA VAL A 85 -3.12 -12.79 -0.95
C VAL A 85 -3.27 -11.45 -1.67
N ALA A 86 -4.32 -10.69 -1.38
CA ALA A 86 -4.53 -9.37 -1.96
C ALA A 86 -3.36 -8.41 -1.59
N LEU A 87 -2.93 -8.42 -0.33
CA LEU A 87 -1.81 -7.61 0.14
C LEU A 87 -0.50 -7.96 -0.57
N ALA A 88 -0.22 -9.26 -0.75
CA ALA A 88 0.95 -9.71 -1.49
C ALA A 88 0.92 -9.24 -2.96
N GLN A 89 -0.23 -9.36 -3.62
CA GLN A 89 -0.41 -8.91 -5.01
C GLN A 89 -0.23 -7.41 -5.16
N VAL A 90 -0.85 -6.63 -4.26
CA VAL A 90 -0.73 -5.17 -4.25
C VAL A 90 0.69 -4.73 -3.91
N THR A 91 1.37 -5.40 -2.98
CA THR A 91 2.78 -5.10 -2.65
C THR A 91 3.69 -5.31 -3.87
N ALA A 92 3.50 -6.41 -4.61
CA ALA A 92 4.23 -6.63 -5.86
C ALA A 92 3.86 -5.59 -6.93
N TYR A 93 2.61 -5.11 -6.95
CA TYR A 93 2.19 -4.07 -7.87
C TYR A 93 2.80 -2.70 -7.54
N VAL A 94 2.85 -2.32 -6.26
CA VAL A 94 3.55 -1.11 -5.78
C VAL A 94 5.00 -1.12 -6.24
N GLN A 95 5.69 -2.25 -6.11
CA GLN A 95 7.10 -2.36 -6.54
C GLN A 95 7.26 -2.10 -8.04
N ARG A 96 6.37 -2.66 -8.88
CA ARG A 96 6.36 -2.38 -10.33
C ARG A 96 6.05 -0.92 -10.64
N CYS A 97 5.13 -0.29 -9.90
CA CYS A 97 4.83 1.12 -10.04
C CYS A 97 6.04 1.99 -9.69
N ARG A 98 6.75 1.67 -8.62
CA ARG A 98 7.98 2.35 -8.20
C ARG A 98 9.06 2.28 -9.29
N GLU A 99 9.26 1.12 -9.90
CA GLU A 99 10.21 0.95 -11.01
C GLU A 99 9.83 1.77 -12.25
N ALA A 100 8.54 2.04 -12.46
CA ALA A 100 8.05 2.88 -13.54
C ALA A 100 8.24 4.39 -13.30
N LEU A 101 8.53 4.82 -12.06
CA LEU A 101 8.81 6.21 -11.71
C LEU A 101 10.29 6.56 -11.97
N VAL A 102 10.71 6.49 -13.24
CA VAL A 102 12.11 6.68 -13.63
C VAL A 102 12.67 7.99 -13.08
N GLY A 103 13.71 7.89 -12.24
CA GLY A 103 14.41 9.03 -11.65
C GLY A 103 13.64 9.77 -10.55
N SER A 104 12.56 9.19 -10.02
CA SER A 104 11.83 9.71 -8.86
C SER A 104 11.64 8.62 -7.81
N GLU A 105 11.69 8.99 -6.53
CA GLU A 105 11.41 8.07 -5.43
C GLU A 105 9.92 8.08 -5.09
N LEU A 106 9.32 6.89 -4.99
CA LEU A 106 7.95 6.76 -4.49
C LEU A 106 7.95 7.03 -2.99
N THR A 107 7.18 8.03 -2.56
CA THR A 107 7.01 8.37 -1.15
C THR A 107 5.54 8.35 -0.75
N TYR A 108 5.30 8.06 0.52
CA TYR A 108 3.99 8.14 1.17
C TYR A 108 4.19 8.83 2.52
N GLU A 109 3.37 9.83 2.83
CA GLU A 109 3.55 10.70 4.02
C GLU A 109 4.96 11.34 4.09
N GLY A 110 5.61 11.52 2.94
CA GLY A 110 6.95 12.08 2.85
C GLY A 110 8.11 11.12 3.14
N LEU A 111 7.83 9.84 3.40
CA LEU A 111 8.84 8.81 3.62
C LEU A 111 8.98 7.90 2.40
N PRO A 112 10.16 7.33 2.12
CA PRO A 112 10.34 6.32 1.09
C PRO A 112 9.36 5.16 1.29
N TYR A 113 8.62 4.80 0.24
CA TYR A 113 7.58 3.78 0.32
C TYR A 113 7.96 2.53 -0.47
N PRO A 114 7.70 1.31 0.04
CA PRO A 114 7.00 0.94 1.29
C PRO A 114 7.81 1.01 2.61
N GLY A 115 8.99 1.63 2.60
CA GLY A 115 9.82 1.84 3.80
C GLY A 115 10.59 0.61 4.26
N GLU A 116 11.25 0.70 5.42
CA GLU A 116 12.03 -0.41 6.01
C GLU A 116 11.14 -1.49 6.66
N ALA A 117 9.94 -1.10 7.12
CA ALA A 117 8.97 -2.00 7.76
C ALA A 117 8.03 -2.67 6.75
N VAL A 118 8.55 -3.15 5.62
CA VAL A 118 7.75 -3.86 4.62
C VAL A 118 7.13 -5.11 5.23
N VAL A 119 5.80 -5.19 5.17
CA VAL A 119 5.09 -6.44 5.39
C VAL A 119 5.44 -7.40 4.26
N THR A 120 6.19 -8.46 4.61
CA THR A 120 6.64 -9.51 3.71
C THR A 120 5.70 -10.71 3.78
N GLN A 121 5.90 -11.68 2.87
CA GLN A 121 5.24 -12.98 2.98
C GLN A 121 5.53 -13.68 4.31
N ALA A 122 6.73 -13.52 4.87
CA ALA A 122 7.06 -14.10 6.17
C ALA A 122 6.20 -13.49 7.30
N HIS A 123 5.98 -12.17 7.27
CA HIS A 123 5.09 -11.51 8.22
C HIS A 123 3.64 -12.00 8.08
N MET A 124 3.15 -12.20 6.85
CA MET A 124 1.80 -12.73 6.59
C MET A 124 1.63 -14.18 7.08
N LEU A 125 2.66 -15.02 6.88
CA LEU A 125 2.66 -16.40 7.37
C LEU A 125 2.66 -16.45 8.91
N ALA A 126 3.52 -15.65 9.55
CA ALA A 126 3.56 -15.55 11.00
C ALA A 126 2.22 -15.08 11.59
N PHE A 127 1.56 -14.13 10.93
CA PHE A 127 0.22 -13.67 11.33
C PHE A 127 -0.84 -14.78 11.22
N MET A 128 -0.82 -15.54 10.13
CA MET A 128 -1.72 -16.67 9.92
C MET A 128 -1.49 -17.82 10.92
N GLU A 129 -0.24 -18.06 11.32
CA GLU A 129 0.12 -19.03 12.36
C GLU A 129 -0.37 -18.57 13.73
N TRP A 130 -0.13 -17.30 14.08
CA TRP A 130 -0.64 -16.70 15.31
C TRP A 130 -2.17 -16.79 15.42
N LEU A 131 -2.90 -16.44 14.36
CA LEU A 131 -4.36 -16.55 14.32
C LEU A 131 -4.85 -17.99 14.52
N ARG A 132 -4.09 -18.98 14.06
CA ARG A 132 -4.43 -20.40 14.24
C ARG A 132 -4.30 -20.82 15.70
N ASP A 133 -3.29 -20.32 16.39
CA ASP A 133 -2.99 -20.68 17.78
C ASP A 133 -3.92 -19.97 18.78
N GLU A 134 -4.30 -18.72 18.50
CA GLU A 134 -5.26 -17.94 19.32
C GLU A 134 -6.73 -18.29 19.05
N SER A 135 -7.02 -19.01 17.97
CA SER A 135 -8.39 -19.44 17.66
C SER A 135 -8.85 -20.55 18.61
N PRO A 136 -10.05 -20.46 19.22
CA PRO A 136 -10.55 -21.50 20.10
C PRO A 136 -10.71 -22.86 19.37
N PRO A 137 -10.55 -24.00 20.07
CA PRO A 137 -10.43 -25.34 19.47
C PRO A 137 -11.67 -25.82 18.67
N SER A 138 -12.77 -25.08 18.68
CA SER A 138 -13.93 -25.28 17.78
C SER A 138 -13.65 -24.92 16.31
N LEU A 139 -12.48 -24.32 16.01
CA LEU A 139 -12.01 -23.96 14.66
C LEU A 139 -10.79 -24.80 14.23
N ARG A 140 -10.71 -26.07 14.65
CA ARG A 140 -9.73 -26.99 14.08
C ARG A 140 -10.08 -27.25 12.62
N LEU A 141 -9.16 -26.84 11.74
CA LEU A 141 -9.13 -27.06 10.29
C LEU A 141 -9.80 -28.39 9.91
N THR A 142 -11.04 -28.34 9.45
CA THR A 142 -11.57 -29.40 8.58
C THR A 142 -11.21 -29.01 7.16
N THR A 143 -10.31 -29.81 6.57
CA THR A 143 -9.92 -29.82 5.16
C THR A 143 -11.11 -29.79 4.21
#